data_AF-A0A2S7KT18-F1
#
_entry.id   AF-A0A2S7KT18-F1
#
_cell.length_a   1.000
_cell.length_b   1.000
_cell.length_c   1.000
_cell.angle_alpha   90.00
_cell.angle_beta   90.00
_cell.angle_gamma   90.00
#
_symmetry.space_group_name_H-M   'P 1'
#
loop_
_entity.id
_entity.type
_entity.pdbx_description
1 polymer ?
#
loop_
_entity_poly.entity_id
_entity_poly.type
_entity_poly.pdbx_seq_one_letter_code
_entity_poly.pdbx_strand_id
1 'polypeptide(L)'
;MLTISQSYIKKYYKIFGYVNLIFSILLVIFLTDIDLKERFFALIGINVGFHMLYWFFSTLSKDSTRMLNSFNKIVGTAMLKLFAVFGIICSFILIYVFIEKAVSEKELVGLFGICLPFGLFLGAYKLWTDLKNE
;
A
#
# COMPACT_ATOMS: atom_id res chain seq x y z
N MET A 1 13.80 -11.68 -19.68
CA MET A 1 14.13 -12.16 -18.31
C MET A 1 13.59 -11.15 -17.29
N LEU A 2 12.26 -11.03 -17.14
CA LEU A 2 11.59 -9.95 -16.39
C LEU A 2 10.43 -10.42 -15.47
N THR A 3 10.09 -11.71 -15.49
CA THR A 3 9.03 -12.34 -14.68
C THR A 3 9.34 -12.40 -13.18
N ILE A 4 10.62 -12.29 -12.85
CA ILE A 4 11.16 -12.44 -11.50
C ILE A 4 10.59 -11.34 -10.59
N SER A 5 10.67 -10.05 -10.95
CA SER A 5 10.23 -8.94 -10.07
C SER A 5 8.72 -8.96 -9.74
N GLN A 6 7.86 -9.16 -10.74
CA GLN A 6 6.40 -9.21 -10.56
C GLN A 6 5.96 -10.35 -9.64
N SER A 7 6.60 -11.52 -9.77
CA SER A 7 6.31 -12.68 -8.93
C SER A 7 6.64 -12.41 -7.46
N TYR A 8 7.76 -11.72 -7.19
CA TYR A 8 8.14 -11.32 -5.83
C TYR A 8 7.18 -10.27 -5.26
N ILE A 9 6.80 -9.26 -6.04
CA ILE A 9 5.83 -8.23 -5.58
C ILE A 9 4.51 -8.90 -5.17
N LYS A 10 3.99 -9.83 -5.99
CA LYS A 10 2.77 -10.57 -5.68
C LYS A 10 2.93 -11.47 -4.45
N LYS A 11 4.10 -12.09 -4.29
CA LYS A 11 4.43 -12.91 -3.10
C LYS A 11 4.41 -12.05 -1.83
N TYR A 12 5.13 -10.93 -1.82
CA TYR A 12 5.16 -10.04 -0.65
C TYR A 12 3.80 -9.40 -0.36
N TYR A 13 3.04 -9.03 -1.39
CA TYR A 13 1.67 -8.54 -1.23
C TYR A 13 0.79 -9.55 -0.48
N LYS A 14 0.88 -10.84 -0.82
CA LYS A 14 0.13 -11.89 -0.10
C LYS A 14 0.62 -12.05 1.34
N ILE A 15 1.93 -12.07 1.56
CA ILE A 15 2.52 -12.18 2.90
C ILE A 15 2.03 -11.03 3.79
N PHE A 16 2.20 -9.79 3.33
CA PHE A 16 1.74 -8.63 4.10
C PHE A 16 0.23 -8.57 4.22
N GLY A 17 -0.55 -9.07 3.25
CA GLY A 17 -1.99 -9.22 3.40
C GLY A 17 -2.40 -10.17 4.52
N TYR A 18 -1.72 -11.32 4.64
CA TYR A 18 -1.96 -12.24 5.76
C TYR A 18 -1.51 -11.66 7.10
N VAL A 19 -0.35 -10.99 7.15
CA VAL A 19 0.13 -10.33 8.37
C VAL A 19 -0.84 -9.20 8.77
N ASN A 20 -1.33 -8.41 7.81
CA ASN A 20 -2.33 -7.36 8.03
C ASN A 20 -3.62 -7.93 8.61
N LEU A 21 -4.10 -9.06 8.08
CA LEU A 21 -5.29 -9.73 8.60
C LEU A 21 -5.05 -10.20 10.04
N ILE A 22 -3.92 -10.85 10.32
CA ILE A 22 -3.57 -11.30 11.67
C ILE A 22 -3.55 -10.11 12.64
N PHE A 23 -2.86 -9.03 12.30
CA PHE A 23 -2.80 -7.83 13.15
C PHE A 23 -4.17 -7.20 13.36
N SER A 24 -5.00 -7.12 12.32
CA SER A 24 -6.35 -6.60 12.46
C SER A 24 -7.26 -7.47 13.34
N ILE A 25 -7.06 -8.80 13.38
CA ILE A 25 -7.75 -9.69 14.31
C ILE A 25 -7.24 -9.48 15.74
N LEU A 26 -5.91 -9.35 15.91
CA LEU A 26 -5.31 -9.04 17.22
C LEU A 26 -5.83 -7.71 17.77
N LEU A 27 -6.05 -6.69 16.92
CA LEU A 27 -6.68 -5.43 17.31
C LEU A 27 -8.02 -5.67 18.01
N VAL A 28 -8.88 -6.50 17.42
CA VAL A 28 -10.22 -6.79 17.96
C VAL A 28 -10.13 -7.48 19.33
N ILE A 29 -9.15 -8.38 19.50
CA ILE A 29 -8.98 -9.17 20.73
C ILE A 29 -8.35 -8.35 21.86
N PHE A 30 -7.30 -7.57 21.56
CA PHE A 30 -6.43 -6.97 22.58
C PHE A 30 -6.78 -5.52 22.94
N LEU A 31 -7.41 -4.73 22.07
CA LEU A 31 -7.80 -3.35 22.36
C LEU A 31 -9.20 -3.26 22.99
N THR A 32 -9.34 -3.86 24.16
CA THR A 32 -10.64 -3.93 24.88
C THR A 32 -11.12 -2.59 25.42
N ASP A 33 -10.24 -1.60 25.47
CA ASP A 33 -10.50 -0.20 25.81
C ASP A 33 -11.34 0.54 24.75
N ILE A 34 -11.39 0.01 23.51
CA ILE A 34 -12.16 0.56 22.40
C ILE A 34 -13.50 -0.21 22.25
N ASP A 35 -14.57 0.50 21.86
CA ASP A 35 -15.86 -0.13 21.62
C ASP A 35 -15.75 -1.28 20.60
N LEU A 36 -16.51 -2.35 20.81
CA LEU A 36 -16.46 -3.52 19.95
C LEU A 36 -16.82 -3.18 18.50
N LYS A 37 -17.78 -2.28 18.27
CA LYS A 37 -18.17 -1.87 16.91
C LYS A 37 -17.02 -1.13 16.23
N GLU A 38 -16.37 -0.21 16.95
CA GLU A 38 -15.23 0.55 16.44
C GLU A 38 -14.07 -0.37 16.07
N ARG A 39 -13.78 -1.39 16.89
CA ARG A 39 -12.78 -2.42 16.58
C ARG A 39 -13.09 -3.19 15.30
N PHE A 40 -14.35 -3.60 15.09
CA PHE A 40 -14.75 -4.28 13.85
C PHE A 40 -14.64 -3.38 12.63
N PHE A 41 -15.04 -2.10 12.73
CA PHE A 41 -14.85 -1.13 11.66
C PHE A 41 -13.36 -0.89 11.36
N ALA A 42 -12.52 -0.81 12.39
CA ALA A 42 -11.07 -0.69 12.23
C ALA A 42 -10.48 -1.91 11.52
N LEU A 43 -10.88 -3.13 11.90
CA LEU A 43 -10.47 -4.36 11.22
C LEU A 43 -10.80 -4.31 9.72
N ILE A 44 -12.04 -3.94 9.38
CA ILE A 44 -12.47 -3.84 7.98
C ILE A 44 -11.69 -2.75 7.26
N GLY A 45 -11.58 -1.56 7.85
CA GLY A 45 -10.89 -0.40 7.29
C GLY A 45 -9.42 -0.68 7.02
N ILE A 46 -8.71 -1.34 7.93
CA ILE A 46 -7.30 -1.72 7.76
C ILE A 46 -7.12 -2.71 6.60
N ASN A 47 -7.98 -3.73 6.49
CA ASN A 47 -7.88 -4.71 5.40
C ASN A 47 -8.27 -4.11 4.04
N VAL A 48 -9.38 -3.39 3.99
CA VAL A 48 -9.84 -2.72 2.78
C VAL A 48 -8.80 -1.69 2.34
N GLY A 49 -8.30 -0.87 3.26
CA GLY A 49 -7.28 0.14 2.99
C GLY A 49 -5.99 -0.48 2.41
N PHE A 50 -5.50 -1.58 2.97
CA PHE A 50 -4.32 -2.28 2.46
C PHE A 50 -4.48 -2.69 1.00
N HIS A 51 -5.61 -3.34 0.70
CA HIS A 51 -5.90 -3.83 -0.65
C HIS A 51 -6.20 -2.69 -1.63
N MET A 52 -6.92 -1.66 -1.20
CA MET A 52 -7.23 -0.49 -2.01
C MET A 52 -5.98 0.28 -2.40
N LEU A 53 -5.05 0.53 -1.46
CA LEU A 53 -3.80 1.24 -1.75
C LEU A 53 -2.94 0.47 -2.77
N TYR A 54 -2.82 -0.85 -2.60
CA TYR A 54 -2.12 -1.70 -3.58
C TYR A 54 -2.80 -1.66 -4.95
N TRP A 55 -4.12 -1.82 -4.99
CA TRP A 55 -4.87 -1.91 -6.24
C TRP A 55 -4.88 -0.60 -7.02
N PHE A 56 -5.02 0.53 -6.31
CA PHE A 56 -4.98 1.86 -6.89
C PHE A 56 -3.70 2.07 -7.71
N PHE A 57 -2.51 1.89 -7.11
CA PHE A 57 -1.26 2.07 -7.86
C PHE A 57 -1.03 1.00 -8.92
N SER A 58 -1.32 -0.27 -8.62
CA SER A 58 -1.00 -1.39 -9.50
C SER A 58 -1.85 -1.48 -10.78
N THR A 59 -2.85 -0.62 -10.93
CA THR A 59 -3.72 -0.56 -12.11
C THR A 59 -3.43 0.63 -13.02
N LEU A 60 -2.73 1.67 -12.53
CA LEU A 60 -2.45 2.90 -13.29
C LEU A 60 -1.57 2.69 -14.53
N SER A 61 -0.72 1.66 -14.55
CA SER A 61 0.10 1.31 -15.73
C SER A 61 -0.74 0.89 -16.94
N LYS A 62 -1.97 0.42 -16.73
CA LYS A 62 -2.86 0.04 -17.84
C LYS A 62 -3.34 1.25 -18.65
N ASP A 63 -3.33 2.44 -18.05
CA ASP A 63 -3.87 3.64 -18.71
C ASP A 63 -2.82 4.38 -19.55
N SER A 64 -1.51 4.26 -19.26
CA SER A 64 -0.45 4.79 -20.13
C SER A 64 -0.42 4.10 -21.51
N THR A 65 -0.67 2.79 -21.54
CA THR A 65 -0.70 2.02 -22.79
C THR A 65 -1.82 2.43 -23.74
N ARG A 66 -2.85 3.15 -23.27
CA ARG A 66 -4.03 3.55 -24.04
C ARG A 66 -3.91 4.92 -24.71
N MET A 67 -2.82 5.66 -24.49
CA MET A 67 -2.64 6.98 -25.09
C MET A 67 -2.19 6.87 -26.56
N LEU A 68 -3.02 7.40 -27.47
CA LEU A 68 -2.83 7.38 -28.93
C LEU A 68 -1.70 8.31 -29.42
N ASN A 69 -1.46 9.43 -28.73
CA ASN A 69 -0.47 10.43 -29.14
C ASN A 69 0.89 10.19 -28.46
N SER A 70 1.97 10.16 -29.23
CA SER A 70 3.33 9.90 -28.75
C SER A 70 3.81 10.93 -27.72
N PHE A 71 3.49 12.21 -27.90
CA PHE A 71 3.82 13.25 -26.92
C PHE A 71 3.11 13.02 -25.58
N ASN A 72 1.80 12.76 -25.62
CA ASN A 72 1.00 12.48 -24.43
C ASN A 72 1.47 11.22 -23.72
N LYS A 73 1.88 10.20 -24.47
CA LYS A 73 2.44 8.96 -23.90
C LYS A 73 3.74 9.26 -23.13
N ILE A 74 4.67 10.04 -23.70
CA ILE A 74 5.93 10.39 -23.02
C ILE A 74 5.67 11.17 -21.73
N VAL A 75 4.87 12.24 -21.81
CA VAL A 75 4.57 13.09 -20.65
C VAL A 75 3.77 12.31 -19.60
N GLY A 76 2.77 11.54 -20.02
CA GLY A 76 1.94 10.71 -19.14
C GLY A 76 2.77 9.65 -18.40
N THR A 77 3.64 8.92 -19.12
CA THR A 77 4.56 7.95 -18.51
C THR A 77 5.52 8.62 -17.53
N ALA A 78 6.03 9.82 -17.83
CA ALA A 78 6.90 10.58 -16.91
C ALA A 78 6.15 10.99 -15.63
N MET A 79 4.92 11.48 -15.76
CA MET A 79 4.08 11.84 -14.61
C MET A 79 3.75 10.63 -13.73
N LEU A 80 3.40 9.49 -14.34
CA LEU A 80 3.14 8.25 -13.59
C LEU A 80 4.39 7.72 -12.88
N LYS A 81 5.58 7.86 -13.47
CA LYS A 81 6.85 7.53 -12.83
C LYS A 81 7.10 8.41 -11.59
N LEU A 82 6.90 9.72 -11.70
CA LEU A 82 6.99 10.63 -10.55
C LEU A 82 5.97 10.27 -9.47
N PHE A 83 4.74 9.94 -9.86
CA PHE A 83 3.68 9.54 -8.94
C PHE A 83 4.01 8.22 -8.21
N ALA A 84 4.61 7.25 -8.90
CA ALA A 84 5.08 6.01 -8.30
C ALA A 84 6.19 6.26 -7.25
N VAL A 85 7.16 7.12 -7.57
CA VAL A 85 8.22 7.52 -6.62
C VAL A 85 7.61 8.23 -5.40
N PHE A 86 6.66 9.14 -5.63
CA PHE A 86 5.93 9.80 -4.55
C PHE A 86 5.21 8.79 -3.65
N GLY A 87 4.49 7.82 -4.21
CA GLY A 87 3.84 6.76 -3.44
C GLY A 87 4.80 5.93 -2.59
N ILE A 88 5.99 5.62 -3.12
CA ILE A 88 7.05 4.94 -2.35
C ILE A 88 7.51 5.83 -1.18
N ILE A 89 7.80 7.11 -1.40
CA ILE A 89 8.22 8.03 -0.33
C ILE A 89 7.14 8.16 0.74
N CYS A 90 5.87 8.35 0.33
CA CYS A 90 4.74 8.41 1.25
C CYS A 90 4.60 7.15 2.10
N SER A 91 4.89 5.96 1.55
CA SER A 91 4.83 4.73 2.34
C SER A 91 5.83 4.73 3.50
N PHE A 92 7.05 5.22 3.29
CA PHE A 92 8.04 5.33 4.36
C PHE A 92 7.65 6.39 5.41
N ILE A 93 7.10 7.52 4.95
CA ILE A 93 6.59 8.57 5.85
C ILE A 93 5.46 8.02 6.73
N LEU A 94 4.51 7.26 6.16
CA LEU A 94 3.42 6.66 6.93
C LEU A 94 3.91 5.63 7.96
N ILE A 95 4.93 4.83 7.62
CA ILE A 95 5.57 3.92 8.59
C ILE A 95 6.15 4.73 9.75
N TYR A 96 6.90 5.79 9.43
CA TYR A 96 7.47 6.68 10.44
C TYR A 96 6.39 7.26 11.36
N VAL A 97 5.33 7.84 10.79
CA VAL A 97 4.21 8.44 11.53
C VAL A 97 3.53 7.42 12.44
N PHE A 98 3.30 6.19 11.97
CA PHE A 98 2.69 5.13 12.79
C PHE A 98 3.58 4.69 13.95
N ILE A 99 4.90 4.56 13.71
CA ILE A 99 5.86 4.22 14.77
C ILE A 99 5.96 5.37 15.78
N GLU A 100 6.05 6.62 15.30
CA GLU A 100 6.14 7.81 16.15
C GLU A 100 4.91 7.91 17.07
N LYS A 101 3.70 7.80 16.52
CA LYS A 101 2.46 7.81 17.32
C LYS A 101 2.44 6.71 18.38
N ALA A 102 2.90 5.52 18.01
CA ALA A 102 2.93 4.41 18.95
C ALA A 102 3.93 4.64 20.11
N VAL A 103 5.08 5.26 19.83
CA VAL A 103 6.13 5.51 20.82
C VAL A 103 5.81 6.74 21.67
N SER A 104 5.44 7.85 21.05
CA SER A 104 5.25 9.15 21.69
C SER A 104 3.89 9.27 22.37
N GLU A 105 2.82 8.80 21.71
CA GLU A 105 1.43 8.98 22.17
C GLU A 105 0.87 7.73 22.85
N LYS A 106 1.62 6.62 22.85
CA LYS A 106 1.17 5.28 23.30
C LYS A 106 -0.09 4.80 22.57
N GLU A 107 -0.36 5.34 21.37
CA GLU A 107 -1.52 5.00 20.55
C GLU A 107 -1.24 3.70 19.77
N LEU A 108 -1.64 2.56 20.34
CA LEU A 108 -1.35 1.23 19.77
C LEU A 108 -2.19 0.89 18.54
N VAL A 109 -3.31 1.59 18.31
CA VAL A 109 -4.19 1.37 17.14
C VAL A 109 -3.41 1.47 15.84
N GLY A 110 -2.52 2.46 15.71
CA GLY A 110 -1.67 2.65 14.54
C GLY A 110 -0.72 1.48 14.26
N LEU A 111 -0.23 0.80 15.30
CA LEU A 111 0.64 -0.38 15.14
C LEU A 111 -0.10 -1.57 14.53
N PHE A 112 -1.37 -1.76 14.86
CA PHE A 112 -2.16 -2.82 14.23
C PHE A 112 -2.46 -2.53 12.74
N GLY A 113 -2.41 -1.25 12.35
CA GLY A 113 -2.49 -0.79 10.96
C GLY A 113 -1.15 -0.70 10.23
N ILE A 114 -0.02 -1.12 10.83
CA ILE A 114 1.34 -0.91 10.29
C ILE A 114 1.58 -1.59 8.93
N CYS A 115 0.71 -2.51 8.52
CA CYS A 115 0.79 -3.14 7.20
C CYS A 115 0.21 -2.26 6.07
N LEU A 116 -0.63 -1.25 6.37
CA LEU A 116 -1.20 -0.33 5.38
C LEU A 116 -0.15 0.31 4.45
N PRO A 117 0.96 0.87 4.96
CA PRO A 117 1.98 1.48 4.11
C PRO A 117 2.66 0.47 3.19
N PHE A 118 2.72 -0.83 3.56
CA PHE A 118 3.26 -1.85 2.67
C PHE A 118 2.36 -2.12 1.46
N GLY A 119 1.03 -2.00 1.63
CA GLY A 119 0.08 -2.04 0.51
C GLY A 119 0.35 -0.93 -0.49
N LEU A 120 0.52 0.30 0.02
CA LEU A 120 0.92 1.47 -0.76
C LEU A 120 2.27 1.27 -1.46
N PHE A 121 3.31 0.87 -0.71
CA PHE A 121 4.65 0.63 -1.22
C PHE A 121 4.65 -0.39 -2.36
N LEU A 122 4.03 -1.55 -2.15
CA LEU A 122 4.02 -2.63 -3.14
C LEU A 122 3.20 -2.25 -4.39
N GLY A 123 2.13 -1.47 -4.22
CA GLY A 123 1.36 -0.93 -5.34
C GLY A 123 2.20 0.04 -6.16
N ALA A 124 2.80 1.03 -5.50
CA ALA A 124 3.62 2.06 -6.14
C ALA A 124 4.88 1.48 -6.78
N TYR A 125 5.53 0.51 -6.13
CA TYR A 125 6.67 -0.19 -6.68
C TYR A 125 6.28 -1.03 -7.90
N LYS A 126 5.09 -1.65 -7.90
CA LYS A 126 4.58 -2.34 -9.07
C LYS A 126 4.39 -1.39 -10.25
N LEU A 127 3.74 -0.24 -10.03
CA LEU A 127 3.57 0.80 -11.05
C LEU A 127 4.91 1.22 -11.65
N TRP A 128 5.90 1.49 -10.79
CA TRP A 128 7.25 1.83 -11.22
C TRP A 128 7.88 0.74 -12.10
N THR A 129 7.77 -0.53 -11.70
CA THR A 129 8.33 -1.65 -12.48
C THR A 129 7.60 -1.88 -13.79
N ASP A 130 6.28 -1.69 -13.84
CA ASP A 130 5.50 -1.81 -15.08
C ASP A 130 5.97 -0.75 -16.09
N LEU A 131 6.10 0.51 -15.67
CA LEU A 131 6.50 1.65 -16.52
C LEU A 131 7.99 1.66 -16.91
N LYS A 132 8.84 0.85 -16.26
CA LYS A 132 10.24 0.67 -16.64
C LYS A 132 10.39 -0.39 -17.75
N ASN A 133 9.41 -1.28 -17.87
CA ASN A 133 9.41 -2.35 -18.86
C ASN A 133 8.61 -2.01 -20.12
N GLU A 134 7.96 -0.83 -20.16
CA GLU A 134 7.46 -0.18 -21.38
C GLU A 134 8.58 0.52 -22.15
#